data_AF-X6PDE1-F1
#
_entry.id   AF-X6PDE1-F1
#
_cell.length_a   1.000
_cell.length_b   1.000
_cell.length_c   1.000
_cell.angle_alpha   90.00
_cell.angle_beta   90.00
_cell.angle_gamma   90.00
#
_symmetry.space_group_name_H-M   'P 1'
#
loop_
_entity.id
_entity.type
_entity.pdbx_description
1 polymer ?
#
loop_
_entity_poly.entity_id
_entity_poly.type
_entity_poly.pdbx_seq_one_letter_code
_entity_poly.pdbx_strand_id
1 'polypeptide(L)'
;MFIFLTKKKKLYIYIHIYEENIDEIKDPLKREEERLKQSLEKGSTNIQQPLTDKRKQLVNEKESCFKVGRLSRVTEQMVHNKAEYGRPCVAKAHTKFIAVGMEKGAVFVFDHFEQLSGVLPVTEAESPGSVTTIAFSHNGQSLVVGHKVFLFFFFFSFLSMNNMKISFVNGGLVLWDIINKKELKRIRDAHSAPVVYSNFFKSGQMK
;
A
#
# COMPACT_ATOMS: atom_id res chain seq x y z
N MET A 1 -6.82 -18.19 6.76
CA MET A 1 -6.63 -18.39 5.31
C MET A 1 -8.01 -18.42 4.66
N PHE A 2 -8.39 -17.40 3.87
CA PHE A 2 -9.65 -17.40 3.12
C PHE A 2 -9.40 -17.03 1.66
N ILE A 3 -9.98 -17.81 0.75
CA ILE A 3 -9.85 -17.69 -0.70
C ILE A 3 -11.22 -17.28 -1.25
N PHE A 4 -11.33 -16.09 -1.82
CA PHE A 4 -12.53 -15.70 -2.57
C PHE A 4 -12.27 -15.80 -4.08
N LEU A 5 -12.87 -16.82 -4.69
CA LEU A 5 -12.88 -17.05 -6.14
C LEU A 5 -14.08 -16.35 -6.77
N THR A 6 -13.90 -15.61 -7.86
CA THR A 6 -15.00 -15.34 -8.79
C THR A 6 -14.59 -15.62 -10.22
N LYS A 7 -15.39 -16.48 -10.88
CA LYS A 7 -15.24 -16.87 -12.29
C LYS A 7 -15.68 -15.74 -13.21
N LYS A 8 -14.68 -15.15 -13.88
CA LYS A 8 -14.61 -14.68 -15.29
C LYS A 8 -13.68 -13.46 -15.32
N LYS A 9 -12.43 -13.67 -15.77
CA LYS A 9 -11.24 -12.79 -15.68
C LYS A 9 -10.69 -12.70 -14.25
N LYS A 10 -9.73 -13.59 -13.98
CA LYS A 10 -9.21 -13.95 -12.65
C LYS A 10 -8.40 -12.81 -12.02
N LEU A 11 -8.97 -12.18 -11.01
CA LEU A 11 -8.26 -11.31 -10.08
C LEU A 11 -8.12 -12.05 -8.74
N TYR A 12 -6.88 -12.24 -8.30
CA TYR A 12 -6.58 -12.88 -7.01
C TYR A 12 -6.16 -11.77 -6.03
N ILE A 13 -6.92 -11.62 -4.94
CA ILE A 13 -6.56 -10.73 -3.84
C ILE A 13 -6.22 -11.61 -2.64
N TYR A 14 -4.96 -11.56 -2.19
CA TYR A 14 -4.47 -12.29 -1.02
C TYR A 14 -4.30 -11.30 0.14
N ILE A 15 -4.85 -11.66 1.30
CA ILE A 15 -4.69 -10.93 2.56
C ILE A 15 -3.69 -11.72 3.40
N HIS A 16 -2.48 -11.19 3.56
CA HIS A 16 -1.46 -11.76 4.45
C HIS A 16 -1.76 -11.34 5.89
N ILE A 17 -1.75 -12.32 6.78
CA ILE A 17 -1.65 -12.13 8.24
C ILE A 17 -0.16 -12.33 8.54
N TYR A 18 0.46 -11.35 9.20
CA TYR A 18 1.85 -11.48 9.66
C TYR A 18 1.86 -12.29 10.96
N GLU A 19 2.47 -13.47 10.93
CA GLU A 19 3.22 -14.00 12.05
C GLU A 19 4.69 -13.80 11.71
N GLU A 20 5.39 -13.00 12.51
CA GLU A 20 6.83 -12.82 12.40
C GLU A 20 7.51 -14.14 12.78
N ASN A 21 8.12 -14.81 11.79
CA ASN A 21 9.15 -15.80 12.05
C ASN A 21 10.47 -15.23 11.52
N ILE A 22 11.26 -14.67 12.45
CA ILE A 22 12.62 -14.18 12.19
C ILE A 22 13.53 -15.40 12.30
N ASP A 23 13.67 -16.14 11.21
CA ASP A 23 14.71 -17.16 11.10
C ASP A 23 15.98 -16.55 10.48
N GLU A 24 17.00 -16.48 11.33
CA GLU A 24 18.43 -16.22 11.12
C GLU A 24 18.91 -15.97 9.68
N ILE A 25 19.10 -14.69 9.34
CA ILE A 25 19.96 -14.29 8.23
C ILE A 25 21.40 -14.50 8.67
N LYS A 26 22.03 -15.60 8.23
CA LYS A 26 23.49 -15.78 8.35
C LYS A 26 24.21 -14.64 7.65
N ASP A 27 24.99 -13.93 8.45
CA ASP A 27 25.80 -12.73 8.18
C ASP A 27 26.24 -12.55 6.70
N PRO A 28 25.53 -11.72 5.91
CA PRO A 28 25.76 -11.54 4.49
C PRO A 28 27.13 -10.91 4.18
N LEU A 29 27.77 -10.28 5.17
CA LEU A 29 29.10 -9.68 5.04
C LEU A 29 30.21 -10.72 4.89
N LYS A 30 30.13 -11.85 5.60
CA LYS A 30 31.15 -12.90 5.54
C LYS A 30 31.26 -13.56 4.17
N ARG A 31 30.11 -13.70 3.47
CA ARG A 31 30.07 -14.25 2.11
C ARG A 31 30.79 -13.37 1.10
N GLU A 32 30.70 -12.04 1.23
CA GLU A 32 31.39 -11.13 0.31
C GLU A 32 32.88 -10.99 0.62
N GLU A 33 33.27 -11.12 1.89
CA GLU A 33 34.68 -11.12 2.29
C GLU A 33 35.46 -12.30 1.67
N GLU A 34 34.84 -13.48 1.60
CA GLU A 34 35.43 -14.66 0.94
C GLU A 34 35.51 -14.52 -0.59
N ARG A 35 34.50 -13.90 -1.22
CA ARG A 35 34.56 -13.59 -2.66
C ARG A 35 35.71 -12.64 -3.00
N LEU A 36 35.97 -11.67 -2.14
CA LEU A 36 37.09 -10.72 -2.30
C LEU A 36 38.45 -11.40 -2.13
N LYS A 37 38.61 -12.32 -1.17
CA LYS A 37 39.84 -13.08 -1.00
C LYS A 37 40.15 -13.96 -2.23
N GLN A 38 39.15 -14.64 -2.76
CA GLN A 38 39.32 -15.49 -3.96
C GLN A 38 39.61 -14.69 -5.24
N SER A 39 39.16 -13.43 -5.33
CA SER A 39 39.46 -12.57 -6.48
C SER A 39 40.86 -11.97 -6.42
N LEU A 40 41.39 -11.73 -5.21
CA LEU A 40 42.77 -11.31 -4.97
C LEU A 40 43.80 -12.41 -5.29
N GLU A 41 43.50 -13.67 -5.00
CA GLU A 41 44.39 -14.80 -5.29
C GLU A 41 44.54 -15.09 -6.80
N LYS A 42 43.58 -14.65 -7.63
CA LYS A 42 43.55 -14.94 -9.08
C LYS A 42 44.21 -13.86 -9.96
N GLY A 43 44.91 -12.90 -9.35
CA GLY A 43 45.95 -12.07 -9.98
C GLY A 43 45.78 -11.70 -11.46
N SER A 44 45.13 -10.57 -11.74
CA SER A 44 45.51 -9.72 -12.87
C SER A 44 45.52 -8.27 -12.41
N THR A 45 46.70 -7.81 -11.95
CA THR A 45 46.93 -6.48 -11.42
C THR A 45 46.92 -5.44 -12.52
N ASN A 46 45.82 -4.71 -12.63
CA ASN A 46 45.89 -3.28 -12.93
C ASN A 46 45.55 -2.57 -11.62
N ILE A 47 46.59 -2.23 -10.84
CA ILE A 47 46.41 -1.36 -9.68
C ILE A 47 46.04 0.00 -10.24
N GLN A 48 44.74 0.23 -10.42
CA GLN A 48 44.24 1.57 -10.67
C GLN A 48 44.61 2.42 -9.47
N GLN A 49 45.16 3.61 -9.74
CA GLN A 49 45.57 4.57 -8.74
C GLN A 49 44.55 4.67 -7.59
N PRO A 50 44.99 4.92 -6.34
CA PRO A 50 44.10 5.06 -5.19
C PRO A 50 42.95 6.00 -5.54
N LEU A 51 41.72 5.51 -5.42
CA LEU A 51 40.49 6.28 -5.72
C LEU A 51 40.44 7.61 -4.96
N THR A 52 41.25 7.78 -3.92
CA THR A 52 41.44 8.99 -3.11
C THR A 52 41.76 10.23 -3.94
N ASP A 53 42.58 10.11 -4.99
CA ASP A 53 43.02 11.28 -5.76
C ASP A 53 41.99 11.69 -6.83
N LYS A 54 41.28 10.73 -7.43
CA LYS A 54 40.10 10.99 -8.27
C LYS A 54 38.91 11.52 -7.46
N ARG A 55 38.81 11.16 -6.17
CA ARG A 55 37.75 11.65 -5.27
C ARG A 55 37.88 13.14 -4.98
N LYS A 56 39.09 13.70 -4.97
CA LYS A 56 39.31 15.13 -4.66
C LYS A 56 38.91 16.07 -5.80
N GLN A 57 38.96 15.62 -7.05
CA GLN A 57 38.58 16.43 -8.22
C GLN A 57 37.07 16.42 -8.52
N LEU A 58 36.31 15.45 -7.99
CA LEU A 58 34.86 15.34 -8.18
C LEU A 58 34.04 15.87 -6.99
N VAL A 59 34.65 16.61 -6.05
CA VAL A 59 33.92 17.28 -4.96
C VAL A 59 33.39 18.64 -5.42
N ASN A 60 32.83 18.70 -6.63
CA ASN A 60 31.94 19.78 -7.00
C ASN A 60 30.54 19.22 -7.17
N GLU A 61 29.67 19.73 -6.30
CA GLU A 61 28.22 19.54 -6.19
C GLU A 61 27.76 18.22 -5.53
N LYS A 62 27.33 18.37 -4.27
CA LYS A 62 26.53 17.41 -3.52
C LYS A 62 25.14 17.29 -4.18
N GLU A 63 25.05 16.69 -5.35
CA GLU A 63 23.78 16.22 -5.87
C GLU A 63 23.46 14.89 -5.18
N SER A 64 22.69 14.97 -4.11
CA SER A 64 22.01 13.80 -3.57
C SER A 64 21.13 13.19 -4.66
N CYS A 65 21.34 11.93 -5.02
CA CYS A 65 20.50 11.22 -5.99
C CYS A 65 19.03 11.07 -5.54
N PHE A 66 18.72 11.44 -4.30
CA PHE A 66 17.37 11.52 -3.76
C PHE A 66 17.08 12.93 -3.25
N LYS A 67 15.95 13.49 -3.70
CA LYS A 67 15.39 14.73 -3.18
C LYS A 67 14.22 14.37 -2.27
N VAL A 68 14.35 14.66 -0.97
CA VAL A 68 13.22 14.59 -0.03
C VAL A 68 12.48 15.92 -0.12
N GLY A 69 11.25 15.88 -0.63
CA GLY A 69 10.37 17.03 -0.74
C GLY A 69 9.08 16.79 0.02
N ARG A 70 8.51 17.86 0.56
CA ARG A 70 7.16 17.81 1.13
C ARG A 70 6.14 17.88 0.00
N LEU A 71 5.13 17.01 0.05
CA LEU A 71 3.97 17.08 -0.84
C LEU A 71 2.98 18.14 -0.33
N SER A 72 3.29 19.40 -0.60
CA SER A 72 2.56 20.55 -0.04
C SER A 72 1.12 20.60 -0.53
N ARG A 73 0.88 20.41 -1.84
CA ARG A 73 -0.46 20.49 -2.43
C ARG A 73 -1.32 19.32 -2.01
N VAL A 74 -0.75 18.11 -1.94
CA VAL A 74 -1.47 16.93 -1.41
C VAL A 74 -1.90 17.21 0.03
N THR A 75 -1.00 17.73 0.86
CA THR A 75 -1.30 18.03 2.27
C THR A 75 -2.41 19.08 2.40
N GLU A 76 -2.33 20.16 1.62
CA GLU A 76 -3.36 21.22 1.59
C GLU A 76 -4.72 20.67 1.19
N GLN A 77 -4.79 19.83 0.15
CA GLN A 77 -6.05 19.20 -0.25
C GLN A 77 -6.60 18.26 0.82
N MET A 78 -5.75 17.53 1.55
CA MET A 78 -6.22 16.67 2.64
C MET A 78 -6.74 17.48 3.82
N VAL A 79 -6.14 18.64 4.12
CA VAL A 79 -6.61 19.55 5.18
C VAL A 79 -7.95 20.16 4.78
N HIS A 80 -8.10 20.61 3.54
CA HIS A 80 -9.34 21.18 3.01
C HIS A 80 -10.50 20.17 3.09
N ASN A 81 -10.25 18.92 2.69
CA ASN A 81 -11.26 17.85 2.63
C ASN A 81 -11.47 17.12 3.96
N LYS A 82 -10.81 17.56 5.04
CA LYS A 82 -10.83 16.89 6.35
C LYS A 82 -12.22 16.87 7.00
N ALA A 83 -13.02 17.92 6.81
CA ALA A 83 -14.37 18.00 7.39
C ALA A 83 -15.30 16.94 6.80
N GLU A 84 -15.25 16.80 5.47
CA GLU A 84 -16.11 15.88 4.72
C GLU A 84 -15.63 14.43 4.84
N TYR A 85 -14.34 14.16 4.59
CA TYR A 85 -13.80 12.81 4.45
C TYR A 85 -12.98 12.30 5.65
N GLY A 86 -12.78 13.14 6.67
CA GLY A 86 -12.03 12.77 7.87
C GLY A 86 -10.52 12.91 7.70
N ARG A 87 -9.73 12.25 8.54
CA ARG A 87 -8.26 12.35 8.49
C ARG A 87 -7.68 11.41 7.43
N PRO A 88 -6.57 11.80 6.76
CA PRO A 88 -5.82 10.85 5.94
C PRO A 88 -5.23 9.75 6.83
N CYS A 89 -5.48 8.50 6.48
CA CYS A 89 -5.09 7.33 7.28
C CYS A 89 -4.03 6.46 6.59
N VAL A 90 -4.06 6.38 5.26
CA VAL A 90 -3.18 5.51 4.47
C VAL A 90 -2.69 6.27 3.25
N ALA A 91 -1.43 6.11 2.90
CA ALA A 91 -0.90 6.62 1.64
C ALA A 91 -0.05 5.55 0.95
N LYS A 92 -0.11 5.50 -0.38
CA LYS A 92 0.72 4.60 -1.18
C LYS A 92 1.13 5.28 -2.47
N ALA A 93 2.40 5.17 -2.80
CA ALA A 93 2.94 5.63 -4.07
C ALA A 93 3.06 4.48 -5.07
N HIS A 94 2.82 4.80 -6.34
CA HIS A 94 3.06 3.99 -7.51
C HIS A 94 3.92 4.79 -8.49
N THR A 95 4.46 4.17 -9.54
CA THR A 95 5.29 4.85 -10.55
C THR A 95 4.55 5.93 -11.35
N LYS A 96 3.22 6.00 -11.27
CA LYS A 96 2.39 7.00 -11.98
C LYS A 96 1.50 7.85 -11.07
N PHE A 97 1.20 7.35 -9.88
CA PHE A 97 0.15 7.92 -9.05
C PHE A 97 0.50 7.80 -7.58
N ILE A 98 -0.09 8.67 -6.77
CA ILE A 98 -0.05 8.65 -5.32
C ILE A 98 -1.49 8.54 -4.85
N ALA A 99 -1.83 7.48 -4.12
CA ALA A 99 -3.15 7.32 -3.53
C ALA A 99 -3.11 7.62 -2.04
N VAL A 100 -4.10 8.37 -1.55
CA VAL A 100 -4.29 8.70 -0.14
C VAL A 100 -5.70 8.29 0.27
N GLY A 101 -5.80 7.38 1.24
CA GLY A 101 -7.04 6.93 1.85
C GLY A 101 -7.42 7.78 3.06
N MET A 102 -8.73 7.95 3.22
CA MET A 102 -9.34 8.78 4.26
C MET A 102 -10.17 7.94 5.24
N GLU A 103 -10.39 8.48 6.42
CA GLU A 103 -11.12 7.83 7.52
C GLU A 103 -12.62 7.58 7.22
N LYS A 104 -13.26 8.39 6.38
CA LYS A 104 -14.67 8.19 5.99
C LYS A 104 -14.83 7.51 4.63
N GLY A 105 -13.86 6.69 4.23
CA GLY A 105 -14.04 5.79 3.10
C GLY A 105 -13.95 6.43 1.73
N ALA A 106 -13.00 7.35 1.54
CA ALA A 106 -12.64 7.87 0.23
C ALA A 106 -11.15 7.70 -0.04
N VAL A 107 -10.79 7.54 -1.31
CA VAL A 107 -9.39 7.51 -1.76
C VAL A 107 -9.17 8.59 -2.79
N PHE A 108 -8.23 9.49 -2.50
CA PHE A 108 -7.78 10.53 -3.40
C PHE A 108 -6.60 10.00 -4.20
N VAL A 109 -6.66 10.10 -5.52
CA VAL A 109 -5.58 9.69 -6.40
C VAL A 109 -4.98 10.94 -7.04
N PHE A 110 -3.68 11.11 -6.85
CA PHE A 110 -2.87 12.19 -7.36
C PHE A 110 -1.89 11.66 -8.40
N ASP A 111 -1.47 12.52 -9.32
CA ASP A 111 -0.25 12.32 -10.09
C ASP A 111 0.98 12.73 -9.26
N HIS A 112 2.18 12.39 -9.72
CA HIS A 112 3.46 12.81 -9.13
C HIS A 112 3.68 14.31 -9.11
N PHE A 113 2.96 15.07 -9.96
CA PHE A 113 2.93 16.52 -9.94
C PHE A 113 1.94 17.12 -8.92
N GLU A 114 1.42 16.27 -8.01
CA GLU A 114 0.46 16.63 -6.98
C GLU A 114 -0.87 17.18 -7.53
N GLN A 115 -1.22 16.82 -8.76
CA GLN A 115 -2.51 17.14 -9.37
C GLN A 115 -3.52 16.04 -9.05
N LEU A 116 -4.71 16.45 -8.62
CA LEU A 116 -5.80 15.51 -8.31
C LEU A 116 -6.31 14.86 -9.60
N SER A 117 -6.06 13.55 -9.75
CA SER A 117 -6.57 12.76 -10.87
C SER A 117 -8.03 12.38 -10.65
N GLY A 118 -8.41 12.04 -9.41
CA GLY A 118 -9.79 11.75 -9.05
C GLY A 118 -9.98 11.34 -7.60
N VAL A 119 -11.24 11.30 -7.17
CA VAL A 119 -11.67 10.83 -5.85
C VAL A 119 -12.50 9.58 -6.05
N LEU A 120 -12.11 8.50 -5.37
CA LEU A 120 -12.75 7.19 -5.47
C LEU A 120 -13.51 6.91 -4.16
N PRO A 121 -14.86 6.91 -4.18
CA PRO A 121 -15.66 6.63 -2.99
C PRO A 121 -15.61 5.12 -2.67
N VAL A 122 -15.10 4.75 -1.51
CA VAL A 122 -14.94 3.35 -1.10
C VAL A 122 -16.14 2.85 -0.31
N THR A 123 -16.83 3.71 0.45
CA THR A 123 -17.97 3.31 1.28
C THR A 123 -19.31 3.67 0.67
N GLU A 124 -20.32 2.86 0.98
CA GLU A 124 -21.72 3.15 0.67
C GLU A 124 -22.24 4.21 1.65
N ALA A 125 -23.21 5.01 1.22
CA ALA A 125 -23.70 6.20 1.94
C ALA A 125 -24.20 5.92 3.37
N GLU A 126 -24.51 4.66 3.69
CA GLU A 126 -25.12 4.24 4.95
C GLU A 126 -24.12 3.96 6.08
N SER A 127 -22.84 3.71 5.80
CA SER A 127 -21.82 3.61 6.87
C SER A 127 -20.43 4.08 6.41
N PRO A 128 -19.89 5.16 6.98
CA PRO A 128 -18.53 5.58 6.68
C PRO A 128 -17.54 4.59 7.32
N GLY A 129 -16.78 3.94 6.45
CA GLY A 129 -15.76 2.94 6.79
C GLY A 129 -14.35 3.45 6.52
N SER A 130 -13.47 3.39 7.53
CA SER A 130 -12.09 3.84 7.37
C SER A 130 -11.30 2.95 6.41
N VAL A 131 -10.57 3.60 5.49
CA VAL A 131 -9.65 2.91 4.59
C VAL A 131 -8.49 2.37 5.39
N THR A 132 -8.20 1.09 5.25
CA THR A 132 -7.14 0.41 6.01
C THR A 132 -5.95 0.02 5.16
N THR A 133 -6.15 -0.25 3.87
CA THR A 133 -5.07 -0.64 2.98
C THR A 133 -5.37 -0.23 1.56
N ILE A 134 -4.29 0.06 0.81
CA ILE A 134 -4.34 0.42 -0.60
C ILE A 134 -3.27 -0.40 -1.31
N ALA A 135 -3.56 -0.89 -2.51
CA ALA A 135 -2.61 -1.56 -3.37
C ALA A 135 -2.83 -1.17 -4.83
N PHE A 136 -1.75 -0.82 -5.52
CA PHE A 136 -1.78 -0.62 -6.96
C PHE A 136 -1.46 -1.92 -7.67
N SER A 137 -2.14 -2.12 -8.80
CA SER A 137 -1.69 -3.06 -9.81
C SER A 137 -0.34 -2.64 -10.39
N HIS A 138 0.45 -3.60 -10.87
CA HIS A 138 1.77 -3.35 -11.45
C HIS A 138 1.78 -2.37 -12.64
N ASN A 139 0.66 -2.23 -13.35
CA ASN A 139 0.53 -1.30 -14.48
C ASN A 139 -0.02 0.08 -14.07
N GLY A 140 -0.45 0.22 -12.81
CA GLY A 140 -1.07 1.42 -12.25
C GLY A 140 -2.48 1.73 -12.77
N GLN A 141 -3.16 0.77 -13.41
CA GLN A 141 -4.52 0.99 -13.95
C GLN A 141 -5.60 0.63 -12.94
N SER A 142 -5.38 -0.43 -12.16
CA SER A 142 -6.31 -0.88 -11.13
C SER A 142 -5.78 -0.61 -9.73
N LEU A 143 -6.70 -0.36 -8.81
CA LEU A 143 -6.46 -0.12 -7.38
C LEU A 143 -7.33 -1.06 -6.55
N VAL A 144 -6.73 -1.76 -5.59
CA VAL A 144 -7.48 -2.47 -4.55
C VAL A 144 -7.43 -1.64 -3.28
N VAL A 145 -8.59 -1.47 -2.66
CA VAL A 145 -8.76 -0.74 -1.42
C VAL A 145 -9.46 -1.63 -0.40
N GLY A 146 -8.83 -1.79 0.76
CA GLY A 146 -9.46 -2.40 1.93
C GLY A 146 -10.05 -1.33 2.83
N HIS A 147 -11.23 -1.60 3.37
CA HIS A 147 -11.92 -0.71 4.30
C HIS A 147 -12.60 -1.51 5.41
N LYS A 148 -12.87 -0.82 6.52
CA LYS A 148 -13.71 -1.34 7.60
C LYS A 148 -15.17 -1.20 7.21
N VAL A 149 -15.92 -2.29 7.27
CA VAL A 149 -17.37 -2.29 7.13
C VAL A 149 -17.95 -2.33 8.53
N PHE A 150 -18.65 -1.26 8.92
CA PHE A 150 -19.43 -1.26 10.15
C PHE A 150 -20.82 -1.78 9.84
N LEU A 151 -21.09 -3.01 10.26
CA LEU A 151 -22.44 -3.57 10.16
C LEU A 151 -23.19 -3.17 11.42
N PHE A 152 -23.87 -2.02 11.37
CA PHE A 152 -24.91 -1.72 12.35
C PHE A 152 -26.10 -2.62 12.04
N PHE A 153 -26.16 -3.80 12.66
CA PHE A 153 -27.42 -4.52 12.74
C PHE A 153 -28.40 -3.67 13.55
N PHE A 154 -29.34 -3.01 12.86
CA PHE A 154 -30.62 -2.64 13.46
C PHE A 154 -31.40 -3.94 13.72
N PHE A 155 -31.00 -4.71 14.74
CA PHE A 155 -31.95 -5.63 15.39
C PHE A 155 -32.89 -4.75 16.21
N PHE A 156 -33.91 -4.19 15.54
CA PHE A 156 -35.08 -3.66 16.22
C PHE A 156 -35.74 -4.82 16.99
N SER A 157 -35.94 -4.62 18.29
CA SER A 157 -36.67 -5.49 19.23
C SER A 157 -36.11 -6.89 19.50
N PHE A 158 -35.28 -7.05 20.53
CA PHE A 158 -35.60 -8.01 21.62
C PHE A 158 -34.73 -7.90 22.88
N LEU A 159 -33.51 -7.33 22.86
CA LEU A 159 -32.75 -7.08 24.10
C LEU A 159 -32.94 -5.65 24.59
N SER A 160 -34.17 -5.37 25.04
CA SER A 160 -34.38 -4.39 26.10
C SER A 160 -33.85 -5.02 27.39
N MET A 161 -32.65 -4.61 27.78
CA MET A 161 -32.05 -4.59 29.13
C MET A 161 -30.54 -4.82 28.96
N ASN A 162 -29.78 -3.77 29.27
CA ASN A 162 -28.32 -3.61 29.22
C ASN A 162 -27.81 -2.91 27.94
N ASN A 163 -27.26 -1.72 28.13
CA ASN A 163 -26.69 -0.80 27.13
C ASN A 163 -25.43 -1.36 26.41
N MET A 164 -25.43 -2.62 26.01
CA MET A 164 -24.30 -3.26 25.35
C MET A 164 -24.49 -3.21 23.83
N LYS A 165 -23.92 -2.19 23.19
CA LYS A 165 -23.79 -2.14 21.73
C LYS A 165 -22.58 -2.99 21.32
N ILE A 166 -22.81 -4.18 20.80
CA ILE A 166 -21.76 -4.97 20.14
C ILE A 166 -21.74 -4.53 18.67
N SER A 167 -20.67 -3.89 18.23
CA SER A 167 -20.42 -3.61 16.81
C SER A 167 -19.48 -4.67 16.24
N PHE A 168 -19.91 -5.34 15.17
CA PHE A 168 -19.05 -6.22 14.39
C PHE A 168 -18.40 -5.41 13.27
N VAL A 169 -17.08 -5.49 13.17
CA VAL A 169 -16.31 -4.78 12.14
C VAL A 169 -15.70 -5.80 11.18
N ASN A 170 -16.28 -5.91 10.00
CA ASN A 170 -15.77 -6.80 8.95
C ASN A 170 -14.84 -6.02 8.01
N GLY A 171 -13.97 -6.74 7.32
CA GLY A 171 -13.09 -6.22 6.29
C GLY A 171 -13.73 -6.33 4.91
N GLY A 172 -13.94 -5.18 4.26
CA GLY A 172 -14.40 -5.11 2.88
C GLY A 172 -13.25 -4.80 1.91
N LEU A 173 -13.36 -5.28 0.68
CA LEU A 173 -12.44 -4.99 -0.42
C LEU A 173 -13.18 -4.40 -1.61
N VAL A 174 -12.60 -3.38 -2.23
CA VAL A 174 -13.10 -2.78 -3.46
C VAL A 174 -11.97 -2.71 -4.48
N LEU A 175 -12.26 -3.16 -5.69
CA LEU A 175 -11.39 -3.02 -6.85
C LEU A 175 -11.90 -1.89 -7.73
N TRP A 176 -11.01 -0.95 -8.02
CA TRP A 176 -11.24 0.21 -8.86
C TRP A 176 -10.41 0.16 -10.13
N ASP A 177 -10.97 0.70 -11.20
CA ASP A 177 -10.25 1.20 -12.36
C ASP A 177 -9.99 2.69 -12.16
N ILE A 178 -8.71 3.06 -12.03
CA ILE A 178 -8.27 4.44 -11.80
C ILE A 178 -8.52 5.29 -13.03
N ILE A 179 -8.28 4.75 -14.23
CA ILE A 179 -8.33 5.49 -15.49
C ILE A 179 -9.78 5.82 -15.83
N ASN A 180 -10.66 4.83 -15.73
CA ASN A 180 -12.08 4.99 -16.01
C ASN A 180 -12.88 5.49 -14.80
N LYS A 181 -12.23 5.69 -13.64
CA LYS A 181 -12.84 6.07 -12.35
C LYS A 181 -14.07 5.23 -12.02
N LYS A 182 -13.98 3.92 -12.28
CA LYS A 182 -15.10 3.00 -12.20
C LYS A 182 -14.81 1.88 -11.21
N GLU A 183 -15.80 1.59 -10.39
CA GLU A 183 -15.78 0.40 -9.54
C GLU A 183 -15.90 -0.85 -10.42
N LEU A 184 -14.91 -1.74 -10.32
CA LEU A 184 -14.90 -3.00 -11.06
C LEU A 184 -15.57 -4.11 -10.25
N LYS A 185 -15.29 -4.16 -8.93
CA LYS A 185 -15.81 -5.21 -8.05
C LYS A 185 -15.74 -4.80 -6.60
N ARG A 186 -16.72 -5.22 -5.81
CA ARG A 186 -16.78 -5.05 -4.36
C ARG A 186 -17.06 -6.37 -3.66
N ILE A 187 -16.40 -6.57 -2.53
CA ILE A 187 -16.52 -7.73 -1.65
C ILE A 187 -16.74 -7.16 -0.24
N ARG A 188 -17.96 -7.27 0.28
CA ARG A 188 -18.33 -6.65 1.57
C ARG A 188 -17.83 -7.46 2.78
N ASP A 189 -17.71 -8.77 2.62
CA ASP A 189 -17.27 -9.69 3.67
C ASP A 189 -16.03 -10.46 3.21
N ALA A 190 -14.96 -9.72 2.92
CA ALA A 190 -13.69 -10.34 2.52
C ALA A 190 -13.00 -11.00 3.72
N HIS A 191 -13.23 -10.48 4.93
CA HIS A 191 -12.63 -10.98 6.15
C HIS A 191 -13.50 -10.64 7.38
N SER A 192 -13.49 -11.49 8.40
CA SER A 192 -14.18 -11.27 9.69
C SER A 192 -13.57 -10.16 10.56
N ALA A 193 -12.53 -9.48 10.06
CA ALA A 193 -11.78 -8.42 10.73
C ALA A 193 -11.31 -7.41 9.67
N PRO A 194 -10.92 -6.19 10.06
CA PRO A 194 -10.40 -5.18 9.14
C PRO A 194 -9.26 -5.69 8.26
N VAL A 195 -9.30 -5.42 6.95
CA VAL A 195 -8.24 -5.84 6.03
C VAL A 195 -6.98 -5.01 6.26
N VAL A 196 -5.93 -5.61 6.83
CA VAL A 196 -4.68 -4.90 7.14
C VAL A 196 -3.75 -4.80 5.92
N TYR A 197 -3.80 -5.80 5.03
CA TYR A 197 -2.91 -5.88 3.88
C TYR A 197 -3.61 -6.40 2.63
N SER A 198 -3.27 -5.82 1.49
CA SER A 198 -3.68 -6.28 0.17
C SER A 198 -2.55 -6.10 -0.84
N ASN A 199 -2.42 -7.03 -1.78
CA ASN A 199 -1.46 -6.89 -2.88
C ASN A 199 -1.94 -7.60 -4.15
N PHE A 200 -1.41 -7.18 -5.29
CA PHE A 200 -1.58 -7.83 -6.58
C PHE A 200 -0.47 -8.85 -6.81
N PHE A 201 -0.84 -10.06 -7.25
CA PHE A 201 0.13 -11.09 -7.63
C PHE A 201 0.00 -11.43 -9.11
N LYS A 202 1.13 -11.76 -9.75
CA LYS A 202 1.13 -12.32 -11.10
C LYS A 202 0.64 -13.77 -11.05
N SER A 203 -0.16 -14.16 -12.05
CA SER A 203 -0.62 -15.53 -12.23
C SER A 203 0.58 -16.44 -12.51
N GLY A 204 1.14 -17.07 -11.46
CA GLY A 204 2.31 -17.95 -11.54
C GLY A 204 3.34 -17.78 -10.42
N GLN A 205 3.25 -16.72 -9.62
CA GLN A 205 4.09 -16.51 -8.43
C GLN A 205 3.49 -17.10 -7.15
N MET A 206 2.36 -17.81 -7.25
CA MET A 206 1.75 -18.52 -6.14
C MET A 206 2.16 -20.00 -6.23
N LYS A 207 3.20 -20.37 -5.49
CA LYS A 207 3.50 -21.75 -5.11
C LYS A 207 3.26 -21.89 -3.62
#